data_AF-A0A0S8AUE6-F1
#
_entry.id   AF-A0A0S8AUE6-F1
#
_cell.length_a   1.000
_cell.length_b   1.000
_cell.length_c   1.000
_cell.angle_alpha   90.00
_cell.angle_beta   90.00
_cell.angle_gamma   90.00
#
_symmetry.space_group_name_H-M   'P 1'
#
loop_
_entity.id
_entity.type
_entity.pdbx_description
1 polymer ?
#
loop_
_entity_poly.entity_id
_entity_poly.type
_entity_poly.pdbx_seq_one_letter_code
_entity_poly.pdbx_strand_id
1 'polypeptide(L)'
;AILINDLDNLPQTSSLVLDDYHLLYNVDVLQLTRLIVEQNPTNLNLVIVSRTDPLLPLPRLRLSQQMVEIREQDLRFSDQEALELLRMRMANKLDERTADELNRQVRVSPRNVR
;
A
#
# COMPACT_ATOMS: atom_id res chain seq x y z
N ALA A 1 23.37 -16.66 0.46
CA ALA A 1 23.47 -15.20 0.37
C ALA A 1 23.90 -14.69 -1.01
N ILE A 2 23.65 -15.43 -2.10
CA ILE A 2 24.07 -15.01 -3.45
C ILE A 2 23.17 -13.88 -3.97
N LEU A 3 21.85 -14.03 -3.81
CA LEU A 3 20.87 -13.07 -4.33
C LEU A 3 21.03 -11.64 -3.79
N ILE A 4 21.36 -11.45 -2.51
CA ILE A 4 21.51 -10.08 -1.95
C ILE A 4 22.75 -9.39 -2.50
N ASN A 5 23.86 -10.12 -2.65
CA ASN A 5 25.06 -9.57 -3.26
C ASN A 5 24.78 -9.17 -4.72
N ASP A 6 23.97 -9.95 -5.43
CA ASP A 6 23.57 -9.60 -6.80
C ASP A 6 22.67 -8.34 -6.83
N LEU A 7 21.80 -8.18 -5.83
CA LEU A 7 20.96 -6.98 -5.68
C LEU A 7 21.77 -5.73 -5.36
N ASP A 8 22.82 -5.84 -4.54
CA ASP A 8 23.76 -4.74 -4.28
C ASP A 8 24.59 -4.37 -5.51
N ASN A 9 24.88 -5.34 -6.38
CA ASN A 9 25.65 -5.12 -7.61
C ASN A 9 24.78 -4.71 -8.81
N LEU A 10 23.50 -4.40 -8.61
CA LEU A 10 22.67 -3.88 -9.68
C LEU A 10 23.30 -2.60 -10.24
N PRO A 11 23.39 -2.45 -11.57
CA PRO A 11 24.11 -1.34 -12.21
C PRO A 11 23.46 0.03 -11.95
N GLN A 12 22.21 0.03 -11.49
CA GLN A 12 21.44 1.23 -11.14
C GLN A 12 20.42 0.88 -10.06
N THR A 13 20.05 1.89 -9.25
CA THR A 13 19.01 1.74 -8.24
C THR A 13 17.71 1.29 -8.90
N SER A 14 17.22 0.12 -8.49
CA SER A 14 16.02 -0.52 -9.06
C SER A 14 14.91 -0.59 -8.01
N SER A 15 13.66 -0.58 -8.44
CA SER A 15 12.51 -0.73 -7.53
C SER A 15 11.87 -2.10 -7.69
N LEU A 16 11.75 -2.85 -6.61
CA LEU A 16 10.95 -4.08 -6.53
C LEU A 16 9.62 -3.75 -5.86
N VAL A 17 8.54 -3.85 -6.64
CA VAL A 17 7.18 -3.61 -6.16
C VAL A 17 6.47 -4.94 -5.94
N LEU A 18 6.06 -5.21 -4.71
CA LEU A 18 5.28 -6.39 -4.33
C LEU A 18 3.85 -5.95 -4.02
N ASP A 19 2.95 -6.20 -4.98
CA ASP A 19 1.53 -5.94 -4.80
C ASP A 19 0.81 -7.14 -4.14
N ASP A 20 -0.31 -6.86 -3.50
CA ASP A 20 -1.11 -7.83 -2.75
C ASP A 20 -0.28 -8.74 -1.82
N TYR A 21 0.73 -8.18 -1.15
CA TYR A 21 1.72 -8.94 -0.36
C TYR A 21 1.10 -9.86 0.70
N HIS A 22 -0.05 -9.47 1.27
CA HIS A 22 -0.86 -10.27 2.18
C HIS A 22 -1.29 -11.66 1.64
N LEU A 23 -1.24 -11.89 0.32
CA LEU A 23 -1.50 -13.17 -0.32
C LEU A 23 -0.27 -14.10 -0.36
N LEU A 24 0.91 -13.61 0.02
CA LEU A 24 2.12 -14.43 0.10
C LEU A 24 2.13 -15.25 1.39
N TYR A 25 2.03 -16.57 1.24
CA TYR A 25 2.10 -17.52 2.35
C TYR A 25 3.31 -18.47 2.28
N ASN A 26 4.05 -18.44 1.17
CA ASN A 26 5.26 -19.26 1.02
C ASN A 26 6.34 -18.78 2.00
N VAL A 27 6.75 -19.65 2.92
CA VAL A 27 7.71 -19.33 3.98
C VAL A 27 9.06 -18.88 3.43
N ASP A 28 9.54 -19.49 2.36
CA ASP A 28 10.84 -19.15 1.76
C ASP A 28 10.81 -17.73 1.18
N VAL A 29 9.71 -17.35 0.53
CA VAL A 29 9.51 -15.99 -0.01
C VAL A 29 9.39 -14.96 1.10
N LEU A 30 8.64 -15.27 2.16
CA LEU A 30 8.53 -14.39 3.34
C LEU A 30 9.89 -14.19 4.02
N GLN A 31 10.68 -15.25 4.16
CA GLN A 31 12.05 -15.18 4.71
C GLN A 31 12.98 -14.36 3.81
N LEU A 32 12.91 -14.56 2.49
CA LEU A 32 13.72 -13.78 1.55
C LEU A 32 13.38 -12.28 1.63
N THR A 33 12.09 -11.94 1.67
CA THR A 33 11.66 -10.54 1.73
C THR A 33 12.12 -9.89 3.03
N ARG A 34 12.05 -10.62 4.14
CA ARG A 34 12.61 -10.19 5.42
C ARG A 34 14.12 -9.97 5.34
N LEU A 35 14.85 -10.88 4.69
CA LEU A 35 16.29 -10.76 4.53
C LEU A 35 16.67 -9.52 3.71
N ILE A 36 15.94 -9.22 2.63
CA ILE A 36 16.14 -8.00 1.82
C ILE A 36 15.97 -6.75 2.69
N VAL A 37 14.93 -6.71 3.52
CA VAL A 37 14.67 -5.61 4.46
C VAL A 37 15.78 -5.46 5.51
N GLU A 38 16.27 -6.57 6.05
CA GLU A 38 17.31 -6.56 7.09
C GLU A 38 18.70 -6.16 6.55
N GLN A 39 19.02 -6.55 5.30
CA GLN A 39 20.30 -6.19 4.66
C GLN A 39 20.25 -4.81 4.00
N ASN A 40 19.06 -4.35 3.59
CA ASN A 40 18.82 -3.05 2.95
C ASN A 40 19.84 -2.72 1.83
N PRO A 41 19.86 -3.52 0.75
CA PRO A 41 20.80 -3.34 -0.34
C PRO A 41 20.71 -1.94 -0.97
N THR A 42 21.85 -1.33 -1.27
CA THR A 42 21.95 0.10 -1.63
C THR A 42 21.29 0.40 -2.98
N ASN A 43 21.29 -0.59 -3.87
CA ASN A 43 20.78 -0.45 -5.23
C ASN A 43 19.36 -1.01 -5.42
N LEU A 44 18.61 -1.23 -4.33
CA LEU A 44 17.23 -1.72 -4.37
C LEU A 44 16.31 -0.93 -3.46
N ASN A 45 15.25 -0.36 -4.05
CA ASN A 45 14.10 0.16 -3.32
C ASN A 45 13.02 -0.93 -3.25
N LEU A 46 12.66 -1.35 -2.05
CA LEU A 46 11.56 -2.30 -1.85
C LEU A 46 10.26 -1.54 -1.57
N VAL A 47 9.24 -1.76 -2.40
CA VAL A 47 7.89 -1.21 -2.23
C VAL A 47 6.93 -2.36 -1.98
N ILE A 48 6.20 -2.31 -0.87
CA ILE A 48 5.23 -3.36 -0.50
C ILE A 48 3.85 -2.73 -0.43
N VAL A 49 2.91 -3.28 -1.19
CA VAL A 49 1.49 -2.94 -1.13
C VAL A 49 0.76 -4.11 -0.52
N SER A 50 0.03 -3.85 0.56
CA SER A 50 -0.62 -4.90 1.34
C SER A 50 -1.87 -4.36 2.02
N ARG A 51 -2.89 -5.23 2.17
CA ARG A 51 -4.10 -4.92 2.91
C ARG A 51 -3.96 -5.12 4.42
N THR A 52 -2.92 -5.85 4.84
CA THR A 52 -2.59 -6.11 6.24
C THR A 52 -1.12 -5.82 6.48
N ASP A 53 -0.75 -5.55 7.74
CA ASP A 53 0.66 -5.35 8.10
C ASP A 53 1.48 -6.60 7.70
N PRO A 54 2.49 -6.47 6.83
CA PRO A 54 3.35 -7.59 6.47
C PRO A 54 4.15 -8.08 7.68
N LEU A 55 4.48 -9.37 7.71
CA LEU A 55 5.27 -10.00 8.77
C LEU A 55 6.76 -9.62 8.67
N LEU A 56 7.03 -8.33 8.82
CA LEU A 56 8.33 -7.68 8.74
C LEU A 56 8.59 -6.91 10.03
N PRO A 57 9.85 -6.58 10.37
CA PRO A 57 10.19 -5.81 11.55
C PRO A 57 9.82 -4.31 11.42
N LEU A 58 8.60 -4.00 10.98
CA LEU A 58 8.13 -2.63 10.71
C LEU A 58 8.29 -1.68 11.91
N PRO A 59 8.01 -2.07 13.17
CA PRO A 59 8.20 -1.16 14.30
C PRO A 59 9.64 -0.66 14.42
N ARG A 60 10.62 -1.52 14.12
CA ARG A 60 12.05 -1.14 14.12
C ARG A 60 12.35 -0.14 13.02
N LEU A 61 11.86 -0.39 11.80
CA LEU A 61 12.07 0.49 10.64
C LEU A 61 11.41 1.86 10.82
N ARG A 62 10.22 1.90 11.44
CA ARG A 62 9.53 3.15 11.79
C ARG A 62 10.35 3.97 12.78
N LEU A 63 10.86 3.35 13.84
CA LEU A 63 11.68 4.03 14.84
C LEU A 63 13.01 4.52 14.28
N SER A 64 13.61 3.79 13.33
CA SER A 64 14.86 4.18 12.69
C SER A 64 14.69 5.13 11.50
N GLN A 65 13.46 5.52 11.15
CA GLN A 65 13.13 6.32 9.96
C GLN A 65 13.67 5.72 8.66
N GLN A 66 13.77 4.38 8.60
CA GLN A 66 14.27 3.64 7.44
C GLN A 66 13.14 3.13 6.53
N MET A 67 11.93 3.67 6.68
CA MET A 67 10.81 3.37 5.79
C MET A 67 9.91 4.59 5.63
N VAL A 68 9.26 4.66 4.46
CA VAL A 68 8.10 5.52 4.23
C VAL A 68 6.87 4.63 4.31
N GLU A 69 5.85 5.08 5.03
CA GLU A 69 4.60 4.36 5.20
C GLU A 69 3.44 5.25 4.73
N ILE A 70 2.60 4.70 3.86
CA ILE A 70 1.37 5.32 3.40
C ILE A 70 0.22 4.45 3.91
N ARG A 71 -0.61 5.02 4.77
CA ARG A 71 -1.75 4.33 5.40
C ARG A 71 -3.05 4.70 4.70
N GLU A 72 -4.09 3.93 5.00
CA GLU A 72 -5.45 4.22 4.53
C GLU A 72 -5.85 5.68 4.82
N GLN A 73 -5.54 6.19 6.01
CA GLN A 73 -5.84 7.57 6.39
C GLN A 73 -5.17 8.63 5.50
N ASP A 74 -4.01 8.32 4.91
CA ASP A 74 -3.27 9.22 4.02
C ASP A 74 -3.80 9.16 2.58
N LEU A 75 -4.53 8.09 2.25
CA LEU A 75 -5.14 7.83 0.93
C LEU A 75 -6.66 8.06 0.91
N ARG A 76 -7.27 8.29 2.07
CA ARG A 76 -8.71 8.57 2.17
C ARG A 76 -9.01 9.88 1.47
N PHE A 77 -9.88 9.83 0.48
CA PHE A 77 -10.43 11.03 -0.13
C PHE A 77 -11.16 11.85 0.94
N SER A 78 -10.97 13.17 0.89
CA SER A 78 -11.90 14.11 1.49
C SER A 78 -13.27 14.03 0.81
N ASP A 79 -14.32 14.51 1.49
CA ASP A 79 -15.67 14.56 0.92
C ASP A 79 -15.70 15.31 -0.42
N GLN A 80 -14.86 16.35 -0.56
CA GLN A 80 -14.74 17.11 -1.80
C GLN A 80 -14.04 16.31 -2.91
N GLU A 81 -12.91 15.65 -2.62
CA GLU A 81 -12.21 14.81 -3.60
C GLU A 81 -13.05 13.61 -4.02
N ALA A 82 -13.81 13.02 -3.09
CA ALA A 82 -14.74 11.95 -3.40
C ALA A 82 -15.85 12.43 -4.35
N LEU A 83 -16.41 13.62 -4.11
CA LEU A 83 -17.41 14.23 -5.00
C LEU A 83 -16.82 14.58 -6.37
N GLU A 84 -15.61 15.12 -6.42
CA GLU A 84 -14.90 15.41 -7.67
C GLU A 84 -14.59 14.13 -8.45
N LEU A 85 -14.10 13.08 -7.79
CA LEU A 85 -13.86 11.77 -8.40
C LEU A 85 -15.15 11.16 -8.95
N LEU A 86 -16.25 11.24 -8.18
CA LEU A 86 -17.57 10.80 -8.63
C LEU A 86 -17.99 11.60 -9.87
N ARG A 87 -17.95 12.94 -9.83
CA ARG A 87 -18.27 13.78 -10.99
C ARG A 87 -17.39 13.44 -12.20
N MET A 88 -16.10 13.22 -12.05
CA MET A 88 -15.21 12.84 -13.16
C MET A 88 -15.56 11.49 -13.78
N ARG A 89 -15.86 10.48 -12.95
CA ARG A 89 -16.28 9.14 -13.44
C ARG A 89 -17.69 9.14 -14.02
N MET A 90 -18.55 10.00 -13.49
CA MET A 90 -19.98 10.05 -13.76
C MET A 90 -20.39 11.13 -14.76
N ALA A 91 -19.51 12.06 -15.15
CA ALA A 91 -19.76 13.06 -16.20
C ALA A 91 -20.12 12.43 -17.56
N ASN A 92 -19.83 11.14 -17.75
CA ASN A 92 -20.29 10.39 -18.92
C ASN A 92 -21.63 9.66 -18.72
N LYS A 93 -22.22 9.58 -17.51
CA LYS A 93 -23.44 8.78 -17.25
C LYS A 93 -24.41 9.20 -16.12
N LEU A 94 -24.19 10.18 -15.25
CA LEU A 94 -25.17 10.48 -14.17
C LEU A 94 -25.57 11.95 -14.01
N ASP A 95 -26.87 12.11 -13.76
CA ASP A 95 -27.56 13.33 -13.36
C ASP A 95 -27.26 13.68 -11.89
N GLU A 96 -27.19 14.97 -11.56
CA GLU A 96 -26.66 15.52 -10.29
C GLU A 96 -27.33 14.91 -9.04
N ARG A 97 -28.61 14.53 -9.14
CA ARG A 97 -29.37 13.92 -8.05
C ARG A 97 -28.82 12.55 -7.60
N THR A 98 -28.22 11.79 -8.52
CA THR A 98 -27.75 10.42 -8.19
C THR A 98 -26.40 10.44 -7.49
N ALA A 99 -25.56 11.45 -7.76
CA ALA A 99 -24.27 11.62 -7.09
C ALA A 99 -24.45 11.98 -5.60
N ASP A 100 -25.43 12.84 -5.29
CA ASP A 100 -25.76 13.23 -3.92
C ASP A 100 -26.33 12.07 -3.08
N GLU A 101 -27.12 11.18 -3.70
CA GLU A 101 -27.66 9.98 -3.03
C GLU A 101 -26.58 8.93 -2.74
N LEU A 102 -25.64 8.71 -3.66
CA LEU A 102 -24.51 7.80 -3.44
C LEU A 102 -23.58 8.30 -2.33
N ASN A 103 -23.29 9.61 -2.30
CA ASN A 103 -22.47 10.20 -1.25
C ASN A 103 -23.14 10.06 0.14
N ARG A 104 -24.48 10.15 0.20
CA ARG A 104 -25.22 9.85 1.44
C ARG A 104 -25.10 8.37 1.85
N GLN A 105 -25.15 7.41 0.93
CA GLN A 105 -25.10 5.98 1.25
C GLN A 105 -23.72 5.52 1.73
N VAL A 106 -22.63 6.07 1.19
CA VAL A 106 -21.27 5.76 1.64
C VAL A 106 -21.06 6.15 3.12
N ARG A 107 -21.80 7.15 3.63
CA ARG A 107 -21.70 7.64 5.01
C ARG A 107 -22.49 6.82 6.04
N VAL A 108 -23.33 5.85 5.64
CA VAL A 108 -24.22 5.10 6.57
C VAL A 108 -23.82 3.63 6.76
N SER A 109 -22.53 3.31 6.80
CA SER A 109 -22.09 2.03 7.40
C SER A 109 -21.66 2.17 8.87
N PRO A 110 -22.59 2.24 9.84
CA PRO A 110 -22.35 1.79 11.20
C PRO A 110 -22.94 0.37 11.35
N ARG A 111 -22.12 -0.66 11.14
CA ARG A 111 -22.37 -2.02 11.64
C ARG A 111 -20.98 -2.61 11.91
N ASN A 112 -20.54 -2.80 13.15
CA ASN A 112 -21.16 -3.65 14.15
C ASN A 112 -20.84 -3.18 15.57
N VAL A 113 -21.86 -2.76 16.32
CA VAL A 113 -21.93 -3.04 17.75
C VAL A 113 -22.64 -4.38 17.87
N ARG A 114 -21.89 -5.41 18.27
CA ARG A 114 -22.39 -6.51 19.07
C ARG A 114 -21.37 -6.77 20.16
#